data_AF-A0A3D0EVC8-F1
#
_entry.id   AF-A0A3D0EVC8-F1
#
_cell.length_a   1.000
_cell.length_b   1.000
_cell.length_c   1.000
_cell.angle_alpha   90.00
_cell.angle_beta   90.00
_cell.angle_gamma   90.00
#
_symmetry.space_group_name_H-M   'P 1'
#
loop_
_entity.id
_entity.type
_entity.pdbx_description
1 polymer ?
#
loop_
_entity_poly.entity_id
_entity_poly.type
_entity_poly.pdbx_seq_one_letter_code
_entity_poly.pdbx_strand_id
1 'polypeptide(L)'
;MRAIYHFEMARTFRAPLQSIASPVISTILYFVVFGSAIGSRMTMIDSVPYGVFIVPGLIMLTVIMQSVANASFGIYFPKYLGTIYEPLSAPISPWEMVIGYVGAATTKSIALGLIIIA
;
A
#
# COMPACT_ATOMS: atom_id res chain seq x y z
N MET A 1 8.25 -19.52 -4.21
CA MET A 1 8.34 -18.06 -3.87
C MET A 1 8.39 -17.12 -5.08
N ARG A 2 9.42 -17.17 -5.95
CA ARG A 2 9.63 -16.19 -7.04
C ARG A 2 8.45 -16.02 -8.01
N ALA A 3 7.80 -17.12 -8.41
CA ALA A 3 6.69 -17.08 -9.36
C ALA A 3 5.50 -16.24 -8.84
N ILE A 4 5.10 -16.44 -7.58
CA ILE A 4 4.01 -15.69 -6.94
C ILE A 4 4.37 -14.21 -6.86
N TYR A 5 5.59 -13.89 -6.43
CA TYR A 5 6.06 -12.51 -6.35
C TYR A 5 6.04 -11.80 -7.71
N HIS A 6 6.59 -12.43 -8.75
CA HIS A 6 6.61 -11.84 -10.10
C HIS A 6 5.22 -11.67 -10.69
N PHE A 7 4.32 -12.64 -10.47
CA PHE A 7 2.94 -12.55 -10.90
C PHE A 7 2.23 -11.36 -10.25
N GLU A 8 2.41 -11.20 -8.93
CA GLU A 8 1.86 -10.09 -8.16
C GLU A 8 2.42 -8.73 -8.55
N MET A 9 3.72 -8.64 -8.85
CA MET A 9 4.34 -7.42 -9.40
C MET A 9 3.76 -7.09 -10.78
N ALA A 10 3.72 -8.07 -11.68
CA ALA A 10 3.18 -7.90 -13.03
C ALA A 10 1.70 -7.49 -13.01
N ARG A 11 0.92 -7.91 -12.00
CA ARG A 11 -0.45 -7.44 -11.79
C ARG A 11 -0.50 -5.94 -11.47
N THR A 12 0.37 -5.46 -10.59
CA THR A 12 0.44 -4.04 -10.24
C THR A 12 0.81 -3.18 -11.45
N PHE A 13 1.79 -3.58 -12.25
CA PHE A 13 2.19 -2.84 -13.45
C PHE A 13 1.12 -2.80 -14.55
N ARG A 14 0.13 -3.71 -14.52
CA ARG A 14 -1.01 -3.68 -15.44
C ARG A 14 -2.08 -2.65 -15.08
N ALA A 15 -2.08 -2.13 -13.85
CA ALA A 15 -3.07 -1.15 -13.38
C ALA A 15 -2.42 0.00 -12.57
N PRO A 16 -1.50 0.77 -13.17
CA PRO A 16 -0.77 1.84 -12.45
C PRO A 16 -1.69 2.97 -11.98
N LEU A 17 -2.75 3.27 -12.74
CA LEU A 17 -3.74 4.29 -12.36
C LEU A 17 -4.42 3.94 -11.03
N GLN A 18 -4.80 2.67 -10.86
CA GLN A 18 -5.49 2.22 -9.66
C GLN A 18 -4.51 1.97 -8.50
N SER A 19 -3.35 1.39 -8.80
CA SER A 19 -2.40 0.94 -7.77
C SER A 19 -1.44 2.03 -7.28
N ILE A 20 -1.23 3.11 -8.05
CA ILE A 20 -0.33 4.21 -7.69
C ILE A 20 -1.08 5.54 -7.68
N ALA A 21 -1.73 5.93 -8.78
CA ALA A 21 -2.31 7.27 -8.89
C ALA A 21 -3.45 7.50 -7.87
N SER A 22 -4.36 6.54 -7.70
CA SER A 22 -5.46 6.67 -6.75
C SER A 22 -5.00 6.86 -5.29
N PRO A 23 -4.09 6.03 -4.74
CA PRO A 23 -3.56 6.25 -3.40
C PRO A 23 -2.82 7.58 -3.27
N VAL A 24 -1.97 7.95 -4.24
CA VAL A 24 -1.19 9.20 -4.22
C VAL A 24 -2.12 10.43 -4.21
N ILE A 25 -3.12 10.47 -5.09
CA ILE A 25 -4.10 11.56 -5.13
C ILE A 25 -4.83 11.66 -3.79
N SER A 26 -5.21 10.52 -3.21
CA SER A 26 -5.91 10.49 -1.91
C SER A 26 -5.03 11.06 -0.79
N THR A 27 -3.74 10.72 -0.77
CA THR A 27 -2.78 11.26 0.21
C THR A 27 -2.54 12.75 0.00
N ILE A 28 -2.46 13.23 -1.25
CA ILE A 28 -2.37 14.67 -1.56
C ILE A 28 -3.62 15.40 -1.06
N LEU A 29 -4.81 14.85 -1.28
CA LEU A 29 -6.06 15.43 -0.77
C LEU A 29 -6.05 15.47 0.76
N TYR A 30 -5.54 14.44 1.43
CA TYR A 30 -5.35 14.47 2.88
C TYR A 30 -4.35 15.54 3.31
N PHE A 31 -3.23 15.73 2.62
CA PHE A 31 -2.33 16.85 2.91
C PHE A 31 -3.00 18.21 2.72
N VAL A 32 -3.82 18.40 1.68
CA VAL A 32 -4.53 19.67 1.46
C VAL A 32 -5.54 19.92 2.58
N VAL A 33 -6.38 18.94 2.91
CA VAL A 33 -7.44 19.08 3.91
C VAL A 33 -6.84 19.22 5.32
N PHE A 34 -5.96 18.31 5.73
CA PHE A 34 -5.39 18.35 7.07
C PHE A 34 -4.33 19.45 7.17
N GLY A 35 -3.43 19.57 6.20
CA GLY A 35 -2.33 20.54 6.23
C GLY A 35 -2.78 22.00 6.10
N SER A 36 -3.68 22.34 5.17
CA SER A 36 -4.07 23.74 4.95
C SER A 36 -5.37 24.13 5.67
N ALA A 37 -6.42 23.31 5.60
CA ALA A 37 -7.72 23.66 6.18
C ALA A 37 -7.73 23.54 7.71
N ILE A 38 -7.08 22.52 8.27
CA ILE A 38 -6.97 22.34 9.73
C ILE A 38 -5.71 22.99 10.30
N GLY A 39 -4.58 22.93 9.59
CA GLY A 39 -3.33 23.58 10.02
C GLY A 39 -3.43 25.11 10.21
N SER A 40 -4.33 25.79 9.49
CA SER A 40 -4.60 27.22 9.73
C SER A 40 -5.22 27.51 11.11
N ARG A 41 -5.84 26.51 11.75
CA ARG A 41 -6.44 26.60 13.09
C ARG A 41 -5.53 26.06 14.19
N MET A 42 -4.58 25.19 13.85
CA MET A 42 -3.60 24.59 14.76
C MET A 42 -2.19 24.97 14.32
N THR A 43 -1.66 26.08 14.86
CA THR A 43 -0.36 26.63 14.43
C THR A 43 0.83 25.88 15.02
N MET A 44 0.75 25.38 16.27
CA MET A 44 1.82 24.62 16.92
C MET A 44 1.28 23.44 17.71
N ILE A 45 2.00 22.31 17.64
CA ILE A 45 1.85 21.15 18.53
C ILE A 45 3.20 20.97 19.21
N ASP A 46 3.26 21.07 20.54
CA ASP A 46 4.48 20.83 21.32
C ASP A 46 5.74 21.50 20.73
N SER A 47 5.62 22.79 20.35
CA SER A 47 6.67 23.61 19.70
C SER A 47 7.12 23.19 18.29
N VAL A 48 6.45 22.21 17.68
CA VAL A 48 6.67 21.79 16.27
C VAL A 48 5.56 22.33 15.37
N PRO A 49 5.87 22.83 14.16
CA PRO A 49 4.86 23.21 13.19
C PRO A 49 3.95 22.03 12.83
N TYR A 50 2.63 22.24 12.85
CA TYR A 50 1.63 21.20 12.55
C TYR A 50 1.91 20.45 11.24
N GLY A 51 2.35 21.18 10.20
CA GLY A 51 2.68 20.59 8.90
C GLY A 51 3.80 19.54 8.97
N VAL A 52 4.84 19.78 9.78
CA VAL A 52 5.96 18.85 9.95
C VAL A 52 5.52 17.60 10.73
N PHE A 53 4.57 17.75 11.65
CA PHE A 53 4.01 16.65 12.42
C PHE A 53 3.06 15.77 11.58
N ILE A 54 2.18 16.37 10.78
CA ILE A 54 1.11 15.65 10.09
C ILE A 54 1.60 14.88 8.84
N VAL A 55 2.65 15.40 8.17
CA VAL A 55 3.15 14.80 6.92
C VAL A 55 3.61 13.35 7.10
N PRO A 56 4.51 13.02 8.05
CA PRO A 56 4.90 11.64 8.32
C PRO A 56 3.71 10.75 8.74
N GLY A 57 2.77 11.31 9.51
CA GLY A 57 1.58 10.58 9.98
C GLY A 57 0.67 10.14 8.84
N LEU A 58 0.42 11.02 7.86
CA LEU A 58 -0.40 10.72 6.69
C LEU A 58 0.29 9.80 5.68
N ILE A 59 1.62 9.89 5.56
CA ILE A 59 2.42 8.92 4.80
C ILE A 59 2.28 7.53 5.42
N MET A 60 2.48 7.43 6.74
CA MET A 60 2.33 6.19 7.49
C MET A 60 0.94 5.60 7.36
N LEU A 61 -0.11 6.42 7.48
CA LEU A 61 -1.49 5.99 7.26
C LEU A 61 -1.65 5.36 5.88
N THR A 62 -1.14 6.02 4.84
CA THR A 62 -1.23 5.53 3.46
C THR A 62 -0.48 4.20 3.31
N VAL A 63 0.76 4.12 3.79
CA VAL A 63 1.59 2.89 3.70
C VAL A 63 0.93 1.72 4.44
N ILE A 64 0.36 1.94 5.63
CA ILE A 64 -0.34 0.90 6.39
C ILE A 64 -1.57 0.40 5.63
N MET A 65 -2.41 1.33 5.18
CA MET A 65 -3.65 0.99 4.46
C MET A 65 -3.34 0.23 3.16
N GLN A 66 -2.35 0.69 2.40
CA GLN A 66 -1.94 0.03 1.16
C GLN A 66 -1.28 -1.33 1.42
N SER A 67 -0.51 -1.50 2.49
CA SER A 67 0.11 -2.79 2.84
C SER A 67 -0.94 -3.85 3.17
N VAL A 68 -1.90 -3.48 4.02
CA VAL A 68 -2.96 -4.41 4.43
C VAL A 68 -3.88 -4.73 3.26
N ALA A 69 -4.27 -3.73 2.47
CA ALA A 69 -5.15 -3.92 1.32
C ALA A 69 -4.49 -4.81 0.25
N ASN A 70 -3.24 -4.53 -0.13
CA ASN A 70 -2.54 -5.30 -1.16
C ASN A 70 -2.23 -6.74 -0.72
N ALA A 71 -1.85 -6.94 0.55
CA ALA A 71 -1.61 -8.28 1.09
C ALA A 71 -2.91 -9.12 1.12
N SER A 72 -4.00 -8.51 1.58
CA SER A 72 -5.31 -9.18 1.66
C SER A 72 -5.86 -9.49 0.27
N PHE A 73 -5.73 -8.55 -0.69
CA PHE A 73 -6.23 -8.72 -2.04
C PHE A 73 -5.52 -9.83 -2.82
N GLY A 74 -4.21 -10.02 -2.61
CA GLY A 74 -3.44 -11.12 -3.20
C GLY A 74 -3.97 -12.51 -2.84
N ILE A 75 -4.52 -12.69 -1.63
CA ILE A 75 -5.03 -13.97 -1.14
C ILE A 75 -6.54 -14.11 -1.37
N TYR A 76 -7.29 -13.04 -1.09
CA TYR A 76 -8.75 -13.06 -1.15
C TYR A 76 -9.27 -13.19 -2.58
N PHE A 77 -8.67 -12.51 -3.55
CA PHE A 77 -9.19 -12.46 -4.91
C PHE A 77 -9.12 -13.83 -5.64
N PRO A 78 -7.99 -14.59 -5.58
CA PRO A 78 -7.97 -15.96 -6.09
C PRO A 78 -8.94 -16.89 -5.37
N LYS A 79 -9.17 -16.68 -4.06
CA LYS A 79 -10.17 -17.45 -3.30
C LYS A 79 -11.58 -17.16 -3.80
N TYR A 80 -11.90 -15.89 -4.03
CA TYR A 80 -13.21 -15.46 -4.51
C TYR A 80 -13.49 -15.95 -5.94
N LEU A 81 -12.49 -15.93 -6.82
CA LEU A 81 -12.61 -16.43 -8.21
C LEU A 81 -12.53 -17.96 -8.33
N GLY A 82 -12.20 -18.67 -7.26
CA GLY A 82 -11.95 -20.12 -7.30
C GLY A 82 -10.60 -20.52 -7.93
N THR A 83 -9.76 -19.57 -8.35
CA THR A 83 -8.41 -19.86 -8.90
C THR A 83 -7.38 -20.17 -7.81
N ILE A 84 -7.75 -20.10 -6.52
CA ILE A 84 -6.88 -20.48 -5.41
C ILE A 84 -6.46 -21.97 -5.45
N TYR A 85 -7.19 -22.82 -6.17
CA TYR A 85 -6.81 -24.21 -6.36
C TYR A 85 -5.57 -24.39 -7.25
N GLU A 86 -5.22 -23.41 -8.09
CA GLU A 86 -4.00 -23.45 -8.90
C GLU A 86 -2.73 -23.46 -8.01
N PRO A 87 -2.52 -22.50 -7.10
CA PRO A 87 -1.37 -22.55 -6.20
C PRO A 87 -1.48 -23.65 -5.12
N LEU A 88 -2.67 -24.16 -4.81
CA LEU A 88 -2.87 -25.28 -3.87
C LEU A 88 -2.66 -26.67 -4.50
N SER A 89 -2.80 -26.79 -5.82
CA SER A 89 -2.55 -28.05 -6.56
C SER A 89 -1.07 -28.23 -6.92
N ALA A 90 -0.32 -27.14 -6.99
CA ALA A 90 1.13 -27.19 -7.10
C ALA A 90 1.76 -27.57 -5.73
N PRO A 91 2.89 -28.32 -5.72
CA PRO A 91 3.58 -28.71 -4.47
C PRO A 91 4.35 -27.51 -3.89
N ILE A 92 3.62 -26.49 -3.42
CA ILE A 92 4.17 -25.25 -2.86
C ILE A 92 3.97 -25.28 -1.34
N SER A 93 5.01 -24.98 -0.58
CA SER A 93 4.88 -24.90 0.88
C SER A 93 4.04 -23.66 1.29
N PRO A 94 3.16 -23.77 2.30
CA PRO A 94 2.35 -22.64 2.77
C PRO A 94 3.19 -21.40 3.13
N TRP A 95 4.39 -21.60 3.67
CA TRP A 95 5.32 -20.52 4.01
C TRP A 95 5.80 -19.76 2.77
N GLU A 96 6.07 -20.46 1.67
CA GLU A 96 6.51 -19.83 0.42
C GLU A 96 5.41 -18.97 -0.20
N MET A 97 4.16 -19.39 -0.02
CA MET A 97 2.98 -18.67 -0.50
C MET A 97 2.78 -17.38 0.28
N VAL A 98 2.83 -17.45 1.62
CA VAL A 98 2.71 -16.28 2.50
C VAL A 98 3.85 -15.29 2.23
N ILE A 99 5.10 -15.75 2.18
CA ILE A 99 6.25 -14.87 1.93
C ILE A 99 6.16 -14.23 0.53
N GLY A 100 5.68 -14.96 -0.48
CA GLY A 100 5.47 -14.42 -1.82
C GLY A 100 4.47 -13.27 -1.87
N TYR A 101 3.29 -13.45 -1.27
CA TYR A 101 2.24 -12.43 -1.22
C TYR A 101 2.62 -11.24 -0.34
N VAL A 102 3.15 -11.50 0.86
CA VAL A 102 3.58 -10.45 1.80
C VAL A 102 4.73 -9.66 1.20
N GLY A 103 5.76 -10.32 0.66
CA GLY A 103 6.90 -9.64 0.02
C GLY A 103 6.47 -8.77 -1.15
N ALA A 104 5.50 -9.22 -1.95
CA ALA A 104 4.94 -8.41 -3.02
C ALA A 104 4.16 -7.19 -2.48
N ALA A 105 3.33 -7.37 -1.46
CA ALA A 105 2.58 -6.27 -0.84
C ALA A 105 3.53 -5.24 -0.19
N THR A 106 4.55 -5.69 0.54
CA THR A 106 5.56 -4.84 1.16
C THR A 106 6.29 -3.99 0.11
N THR A 107 6.72 -4.59 -1.00
CA THR A 107 7.44 -3.86 -2.06
C THR A 107 6.57 -2.78 -2.69
N LYS A 108 5.28 -3.07 -2.95
CA LYS A 108 4.32 -2.08 -3.49
C LYS A 108 4.15 -0.90 -2.54
N SER A 109 3.93 -1.18 -1.26
CA SER A 109 3.70 -0.14 -0.25
C SER A 109 4.92 0.72 0.03
N ILE A 110 6.12 0.14 0.03
CA ILE A 110 7.38 0.90 0.15
C ILE A 110 7.56 1.81 -1.05
N ALA A 111 7.34 1.30 -2.28
CA ALA A 111 7.41 2.12 -3.48
C ALA A 111 6.41 3.29 -3.41
N LEU A 112 5.20 3.05 -2.92
CA LEU A 112 4.18 4.08 -2.71
C LEU A 112 4.62 5.12 -1.68
N GLY A 113 5.16 4.69 -0.54
CA GLY A 113 5.71 5.58 0.47
C GLY A 113 6.84 6.46 -0.08
N LEU A 114 7.75 5.89 -0.86
CA LEU A 114 8.84 6.62 -1.52
C LEU A 114 8.32 7.64 -2.54
N ILE A 115 7.29 7.29 -3.31
CA ILE A 115 6.65 8.21 -4.28
C ILE A 115 6.00 9.39 -3.57
N ILE A 116 5.44 9.19 -2.38
CA ILE A 116 4.78 10.27 -1.62
C ILE A 116 5.81 11.16 -0.92
N ILE A 117 6.96 10.60 -0.51
CA ILE A 117 8.06 11.34 0.13
C ILE A 117 8.85 12.19 -0.88
N ALA A 118 9.02 11.68 -2.10
CA ALA A 118 9.78 12.32 -3.18
C ALA A 118 9.08 13.58 -3.74
#